data_AF-A0A534EAP2-F1
#
_entry.id   AF-A0A534EAP2-F1
#
_cell.length_a   1.000
_cell.length_b   1.000
_cell.length_c   1.000
_cell.angle_alpha   90.00
_cell.angle_beta   90.00
_cell.angle_gamma   90.00
#
_symmetry.space_group_name_H-M   'P 1'
#
loop_
_entity.id
_entity.type
_entity.pdbx_description
1 polymer ?
#
loop_
_entity_poly.entity_id
_entity_poly.type
_entity_poly.pdbx_seq_one_letter_code
_entity_poly.pdbx_strand_id
1 'polypeptide(L)'
;MKTTLAAAGALAVLVACGGGSTGSMPQAGMQPVVTSGTITAFGSIFVNGVRYDVSAASLTKNDTSVAQSALSVGEVALVRGREDAQSGQGAADSVDVEDRVVGPITTIDAAGGQLTVLGQTISVTASTSFGPGITPADLTGLKMGDGIEVSGLAGTGGLIMATRIGRTEGNEPMQAMGTASTVDTAAHTLMINALTVDFSAANLIGFASGEPAAGDLVIVRGRVFDATAGKLTATTLRKADTDRDDQAEGGMVEEEGLITRFASATDFDVAGEKVTTTASTVFKNGTAADLALNVRVEVRGTLDANKVLVADVVEIERIAVIGLAATVSAVTTNTLTVLGVTISVDTNTRLEDVSNAHVHMFSLADVKVGDTVLVLGYENPAGSGMVLATRLVRLPPLPMMNVGVRGPFTATTAPQFKILGITIDATSAKLFGTRGQSLTAGEFFTQAVGQIVDVRGTASGSTVTASVAIIDPVKER
;
A
#
# COMPACT_ATOMS: atom_id res chain seq x y z
N MET A 1 73.92 46.66 17.52
CA MET A 1 72.79 46.15 18.31
C MET A 1 71.60 45.98 17.38
N LYS A 2 70.96 44.82 17.48
CA LYS A 2 69.78 44.39 16.70
C LYS A 2 68.61 45.36 16.94
N THR A 3 67.80 45.66 15.92
CA THR A 3 66.46 45.04 15.74
C THR A 3 65.76 45.62 14.50
N THR A 4 65.37 44.69 13.63
CA THR A 4 64.41 44.77 12.53
C THR A 4 62.99 45.08 13.00
N LEU A 5 62.23 45.85 12.22
CA LEU A 5 60.77 45.78 12.16
C LEU A 5 60.33 45.99 10.71
N ALA A 6 59.71 44.96 10.13
CA ALA A 6 59.23 44.91 8.75
C ALA A 6 57.70 45.06 8.69
N ALA A 7 57.24 45.54 7.53
CA ALA A 7 55.92 46.03 7.18
C ALA A 7 54.76 45.02 7.23
N ALA A 8 53.53 45.54 7.34
CA ALA A 8 52.32 44.85 6.91
C ALA A 8 51.33 45.88 6.32
N GLY A 9 51.07 45.76 5.01
CA GLY A 9 50.09 46.54 4.26
C GLY A 9 48.70 45.89 4.30
N ALA A 10 47.67 46.73 4.36
CA ALA A 10 46.27 46.32 4.39
C ALA A 10 45.77 45.92 3.00
N LEU A 11 45.24 44.70 2.88
CA LEU A 11 44.52 44.20 1.71
C LEU A 11 43.08 43.91 2.14
N ALA A 12 42.12 44.64 1.57
CA ALA A 12 40.69 44.41 1.78
C ALA A 12 40.23 43.21 0.93
N VAL A 13 39.69 42.18 1.58
CA VAL A 13 39.05 41.03 0.92
C VAL A 13 37.55 41.13 1.15
N LEU A 14 36.79 41.38 0.09
CA LEU A 14 35.34 41.15 0.09
C LEU A 14 35.11 39.64 0.03
N VAL A 15 34.56 39.08 1.11
CA VAL A 15 34.04 37.70 1.13
C VAL A 15 32.62 37.74 0.58
N ALA A 16 32.46 37.40 -0.69
CA ALA A 16 31.18 36.98 -1.24
C ALA A 16 30.94 35.52 -0.80
N CYS A 17 30.08 35.31 0.18
CA CYS A 17 29.60 33.98 0.53
C CYS A 17 28.49 33.61 -0.47
N GLY A 18 28.89 33.01 -1.60
CA GLY A 18 27.96 32.41 -2.54
C GLY A 18 27.40 31.11 -1.95
N GLY A 19 26.18 31.17 -1.42
CA GLY A 19 25.36 30.00 -1.13
C GLY A 19 24.81 29.45 -2.45
N GLY A 20 25.57 28.55 -3.08
CA GLY A 20 25.11 27.80 -4.23
C GLY A 20 24.11 26.73 -3.80
N SER A 21 22.82 27.02 -3.95
CA SER A 21 21.82 25.96 -4.11
C SER A 21 22.25 25.13 -5.32
N THR A 22 22.54 23.85 -5.10
CA THR A 22 22.65 22.85 -6.16
C THR A 22 21.24 22.61 -6.71
N GLY A 23 20.73 23.59 -7.44
CA GLY A 23 19.53 23.42 -8.25
C GLY A 23 19.85 22.40 -9.33
N SER A 24 19.31 21.20 -9.19
CA SER A 24 19.24 20.20 -10.24
C SER A 24 18.79 20.88 -11.52
N MET A 25 19.66 20.88 -12.53
CA MET A 25 19.40 21.42 -13.86
C MET A 25 17.98 21.02 -14.29
N PRO A 26 17.17 21.91 -14.88
CA PRO A 26 15.89 21.51 -15.44
C PRO A 26 16.16 20.48 -16.53
N GLN A 27 15.88 19.21 -16.21
CA GLN A 27 15.82 18.15 -17.20
C GLN A 27 14.58 18.44 -18.03
N ALA A 28 14.79 18.82 -19.30
CA ALA A 28 13.70 19.19 -20.19
C ALA A 28 12.64 18.08 -20.21
N GLY A 29 11.39 18.42 -19.89
CA GLY A 29 10.27 17.47 -19.83
C GLY A 29 9.86 17.00 -18.42
N MET A 30 10.61 17.32 -17.37
CA MET A 30 10.22 16.99 -15.99
C MET A 30 9.50 18.14 -15.29
N GLN A 31 8.43 17.83 -14.55
CA GLN A 31 7.66 18.76 -13.72
C GLN A 31 7.80 18.41 -12.23
N PRO A 32 7.73 19.38 -11.30
CA PRO A 32 7.67 19.10 -9.87
C PRO A 32 6.45 18.25 -9.53
N VAL A 33 6.65 17.28 -8.64
CA VAL A 33 5.57 16.39 -8.16
C VAL A 33 5.73 16.10 -6.68
N VAL A 34 4.59 16.04 -6.00
CA VAL A 34 4.43 15.42 -4.68
C VAL A 34 3.45 14.28 -4.85
N THR A 35 3.90 13.05 -4.63
CA THR A 35 3.07 11.85 -4.79
C THR A 35 3.06 11.05 -3.50
N SER A 36 1.88 10.64 -3.03
CA SER A 36 1.73 9.69 -1.95
C SER A 36 1.09 8.41 -2.46
N GLY A 37 1.69 7.28 -2.14
CA GLY A 37 1.15 5.99 -2.51
C GLY A 37 2.02 4.81 -2.11
N THR A 38 1.55 3.63 -2.46
CA THR A 38 2.14 2.38 -2.01
C THR A 38 3.31 1.99 -2.90
N ILE A 39 4.44 1.63 -2.31
CA ILE A 39 5.58 1.07 -3.04
C ILE A 39 5.16 -0.28 -3.65
N THR A 40 5.23 -0.41 -4.98
CA THR A 40 4.84 -1.63 -5.70
C THR A 40 6.02 -2.54 -6.07
N ALA A 41 7.19 -1.98 -6.33
CA ALA A 41 8.38 -2.72 -6.76
C ALA A 41 9.70 -1.98 -6.45
N PHE A 42 10.83 -2.68 -6.67
CA PHE A 42 12.19 -2.18 -6.47
C PHE A 42 13.08 -2.19 -7.72
N GLY A 43 14.23 -1.51 -7.64
CA GLY A 43 15.15 -1.21 -8.76
C GLY A 43 15.26 0.29 -9.06
N SER A 44 15.16 1.13 -8.03
CA SER A 44 14.34 2.38 -7.87
C SER A 44 13.12 2.08 -6.99
N ILE A 45 12.30 3.06 -6.63
CA ILE A 45 10.97 2.78 -6.06
C ILE A 45 9.91 3.04 -7.12
N PHE A 46 8.83 2.29 -7.07
CA PHE A 46 7.67 2.49 -7.95
C PHE A 46 6.48 2.87 -7.08
N VAL A 47 5.89 4.03 -7.35
CA VAL A 47 4.75 4.60 -6.63
C VAL A 47 3.81 5.19 -7.66
N ASN A 48 2.52 4.87 -7.59
CA ASN A 48 1.48 5.38 -8.51
C ASN A 48 1.86 5.19 -10.00
N GLY A 49 2.45 4.04 -10.32
CA GLY A 49 2.85 3.68 -11.68
C GLY A 49 4.11 4.36 -12.23
N VAL A 50 4.72 5.28 -11.47
CA VAL A 50 5.94 6.02 -11.86
C VAL A 50 7.16 5.40 -11.17
N ARG A 51 8.25 5.25 -11.93
CA ARG A 51 9.55 4.80 -11.40
C ARG A 51 10.38 6.00 -10.96
N TYR A 52 10.60 6.14 -9.65
CA TYR A 52 11.45 7.19 -9.09
C TYR A 52 12.87 6.69 -8.82
N ASP A 53 13.86 7.34 -9.43
CA ASP A 53 15.26 7.21 -9.03
C ASP A 53 15.46 7.81 -7.63
N VAL A 54 15.97 7.00 -6.70
CA VAL A 54 16.22 7.37 -5.30
C VAL A 54 17.71 7.38 -4.95
N SER A 55 18.58 7.22 -5.94
CA SER A 55 20.04 7.12 -5.71
C SER A 55 20.67 8.36 -5.06
N ALA A 56 20.05 9.52 -5.25
CA ALA A 56 20.44 10.79 -4.63
C ALA A 56 19.43 11.35 -3.62
N ALA A 57 18.34 10.61 -3.35
CA ALA A 57 17.24 11.07 -2.52
C ALA A 57 17.56 10.95 -1.02
N SER A 58 16.99 11.85 -0.21
CA SER A 58 16.90 11.62 1.24
C SER A 58 15.80 10.59 1.53
N LEU A 59 16.15 9.47 2.18
CA LEU A 59 15.22 8.41 2.54
C LEU A 59 15.01 8.40 4.05
N THR A 60 13.76 8.49 4.49
CA THR A 60 13.38 8.34 5.90
C THR A 60 12.30 7.29 6.10
N LYS A 61 12.36 6.58 7.22
CA LYS A 61 11.29 5.72 7.74
C LYS A 61 11.07 6.06 9.21
N ASN A 62 9.84 6.42 9.58
CA ASN A 62 9.46 6.83 10.94
C ASN A 62 10.42 7.91 11.50
N ASP A 63 10.61 8.99 10.73
CA ASP A 63 11.56 10.10 10.96
C ASP A 63 13.04 9.70 11.14
N THR A 64 13.42 8.46 10.81
CA THR A 64 14.81 7.97 10.88
C THR A 64 15.38 7.85 9.48
N SER A 65 16.60 8.37 9.25
CA SER A 65 17.28 8.23 7.96
C SER A 65 17.67 6.77 7.72
N VAL A 66 17.31 6.24 6.55
CA VAL A 66 17.52 4.84 6.17
C VAL A 66 18.12 4.71 4.77
N ALA A 67 18.66 3.53 4.46
CA ALA A 67 18.96 3.15 3.08
C ALA A 67 17.72 2.57 2.39
N GLN A 68 17.69 2.54 1.05
CA GLN A 68 16.58 1.94 0.29
C GLN A 68 16.29 0.49 0.70
N SER A 69 17.30 -0.27 1.14
CA SER A 69 17.13 -1.66 1.60
C SER A 69 16.33 -1.82 2.91
N ALA A 70 16.02 -0.71 3.59
CA ALA A 70 15.14 -0.71 4.77
C ALA A 70 13.67 -0.46 4.40
N LEU A 71 13.41 -0.03 3.16
CA LEU A 71 12.04 0.12 2.65
C LEU A 71 11.53 -1.23 2.17
N SER A 72 10.22 -1.40 2.09
CA SER A 72 9.58 -2.61 1.61
C SER A 72 8.42 -2.32 0.66
N VAL A 73 8.22 -3.23 -0.30
CA VAL A 73 6.98 -3.27 -1.08
C VAL A 73 5.79 -3.38 -0.13
N GLY A 74 4.78 -2.54 -0.34
CA GLY A 74 3.59 -2.45 0.51
C GLY A 74 3.62 -1.30 1.50
N GLU A 75 4.78 -0.68 1.73
CA GLU A 75 4.86 0.56 2.51
C GLU A 75 4.24 1.73 1.74
N VAL A 76 3.63 2.67 2.46
CA VAL A 76 3.10 3.91 1.88
C VAL A 76 4.17 4.98 2.00
N ALA A 77 4.58 5.53 0.87
CA ALA A 77 5.62 6.54 0.77
C ALA A 77 5.06 7.88 0.30
N LEU A 78 5.54 8.95 0.91
CA LEU A 78 5.46 10.30 0.37
C LEU A 78 6.75 10.58 -0.41
N VAL A 79 6.63 10.84 -1.70
CA VAL A 79 7.76 11.16 -2.57
C VAL A 79 7.65 12.61 -3.00
N ARG A 80 8.73 13.37 -2.79
CA ARG A 80 8.89 14.72 -3.33
C ARG A 80 9.99 14.70 -4.37
N GLY A 81 9.75 15.27 -5.54
CA GLY A 81 10.74 15.30 -6.60
C GLY A 81 10.22 15.83 -7.91
N ARG A 82 10.67 15.22 -9.00
CA ARG A 82 10.26 15.57 -10.36
C ARG A 82 9.92 14.32 -11.16
N GLU A 83 8.96 14.45 -12.06
CA GLU A 83 8.55 13.36 -12.95
C GLU A 83 8.37 13.84 -14.38
N ASP A 84 8.51 12.90 -15.31
CA ASP A 84 7.99 12.97 -16.66
C ASP A 84 6.82 11.98 -16.78
N ALA A 85 5.61 12.54 -16.74
CA ALA A 85 4.36 11.78 -16.81
C ALA A 85 4.19 11.02 -18.14
N GLN A 86 4.87 11.43 -19.22
CA GLN A 86 4.79 10.74 -20.51
C GLN A 86 5.61 9.45 -20.51
N SER A 87 6.78 9.46 -19.87
CA SER A 87 7.68 8.31 -19.83
C SER A 87 7.49 7.42 -18.61
N GLY A 88 6.75 7.86 -17.60
CA GLY A 88 6.56 7.13 -16.34
C GLY A 88 7.85 7.06 -15.51
N GLN A 89 8.75 8.03 -15.71
CA GLN A 89 10.04 8.13 -15.02
C GLN A 89 10.09 9.38 -14.16
N GLY A 90 10.70 9.27 -12.98
CA GLY A 90 10.93 10.39 -12.09
C GLY A 90 12.27 10.28 -11.35
N ALA A 91 12.62 11.37 -10.69
CA ALA A 91 13.73 11.47 -9.76
C ALA A 91 13.20 12.03 -8.44
N ALA A 92 13.46 11.32 -7.35
CA ALA A 92 13.07 11.75 -6.01
C ALA A 92 14.16 12.63 -5.40
N ASP A 93 13.73 13.72 -4.76
CA ASP A 93 14.56 14.52 -3.86
C ASP A 93 14.44 13.98 -2.43
N SER A 94 13.23 13.58 -2.02
CA SER A 94 12.99 12.86 -0.76
C SER A 94 11.95 11.75 -0.91
N VAL A 95 12.07 10.75 -0.04
CA VAL A 95 11.12 9.65 0.14
C VAL A 95 10.95 9.45 1.64
N ASP A 96 9.74 9.66 2.12
CA ASP A 96 9.40 9.57 3.53
C ASP A 96 8.33 8.48 3.72
N VAL A 97 8.64 7.47 4.52
CA VAL A 97 7.71 6.39 4.89
C VAL A 97 7.34 6.57 6.36
N GLU A 98 6.05 6.58 6.66
CA GLU A 98 5.54 6.69 8.03
C GLU A 98 4.50 5.59 8.28
N ASP A 99 4.80 4.68 9.21
CA ASP A 99 3.86 3.64 9.59
C ASP A 99 2.67 4.24 10.33
N ARG A 100 1.46 3.78 10.00
CA ARG A 100 0.25 4.28 10.66
C ARG A 100 0.22 3.88 12.13
N VAL A 101 0.77 2.71 12.45
CA VAL A 101 0.87 2.24 13.82
C VAL A 101 2.02 1.24 13.98
N VAL A 102 2.75 1.37 15.09
CA VAL A 102 3.82 0.45 15.50
C VAL A 102 3.56 0.08 16.95
N GLY A 103 3.38 -1.21 17.26
CA GLY A 103 3.11 -1.64 18.63
C GLY A 103 2.56 -3.05 18.76
N PRO A 104 2.21 -3.46 20.00
CA PRO A 104 1.70 -4.80 20.26
C PRO A 104 0.24 -4.96 19.82
N ILE A 105 -0.07 -6.12 19.24
CA ILE A 105 -1.45 -6.51 18.92
C ILE A 105 -2.24 -6.72 20.22
N THR A 106 -3.36 -6.03 20.36
CA THR A 106 -4.27 -6.17 21.51
C THR A 106 -5.47 -7.07 21.21
N THR A 107 -5.92 -7.14 19.96
CA THR A 107 -7.00 -8.04 19.53
C THR A 107 -6.76 -8.57 18.12
N ILE A 108 -7.22 -9.80 17.83
CA ILE A 108 -7.25 -10.37 16.48
C ILE A 108 -8.64 -10.95 16.23
N ASP A 109 -9.28 -10.50 15.17
CA ASP A 109 -10.48 -11.08 14.58
C ASP A 109 -10.15 -11.62 13.19
N ALA A 110 -9.61 -12.85 13.15
CA ALA A 110 -9.23 -13.49 11.90
C ALA A 110 -10.42 -13.78 10.97
N ALA A 111 -11.63 -13.95 11.53
CA ALA A 111 -12.83 -14.19 10.75
C ALA A 111 -13.33 -12.91 10.08
N GLY A 112 -13.30 -11.79 10.79
CA GLY A 112 -13.64 -10.46 10.29
C GLY A 112 -12.49 -9.75 9.54
N GLY A 113 -11.34 -10.40 9.38
CA GLY A 113 -10.18 -9.83 8.66
C GLY A 113 -9.56 -8.63 9.36
N GLN A 114 -9.62 -8.56 10.69
CA GLN A 114 -9.23 -7.37 11.45
C GLN A 114 -8.31 -7.68 12.63
N LEU A 115 -7.50 -6.69 13.02
CA LEU A 115 -6.73 -6.71 14.26
C LEU A 115 -6.69 -5.30 14.87
N THR A 116 -6.33 -5.17 16.15
CA THR A 116 -6.16 -3.88 16.81
C THR A 116 -4.75 -3.73 17.37
N VAL A 117 -4.13 -2.57 17.14
CA VAL A 117 -2.83 -2.17 17.72
C VAL A 117 -2.95 -0.77 18.28
N LEU A 118 -2.55 -0.55 19.53
CA LEU A 118 -2.61 0.77 20.19
C LEU A 118 -3.96 1.48 19.99
N GLY A 119 -5.09 0.79 20.14
CA GLY A 119 -6.42 1.37 19.97
C GLY A 119 -6.83 1.70 18.52
N GLN A 120 -6.01 1.32 17.53
CA GLN A 120 -6.30 1.47 16.11
C GLN A 120 -6.81 0.18 15.51
N THR A 121 -7.95 0.23 14.83
CA THR A 121 -8.52 -0.91 14.11
C THR A 121 -7.91 -1.01 12.72
N ILE A 122 -7.35 -2.17 12.41
CA ILE A 122 -6.64 -2.45 11.17
C ILE A 122 -7.42 -3.52 10.39
N SER A 123 -7.81 -3.20 9.16
CA SER A 123 -8.37 -4.13 8.19
C SER A 123 -7.26 -4.77 7.37
N VAL A 124 -7.32 -6.09 7.25
CA VAL A 124 -6.38 -6.91 6.49
C VAL A 124 -7.14 -7.55 5.34
N THR A 125 -6.66 -7.31 4.13
CA THR A 125 -7.30 -7.76 2.88
C THR A 125 -6.36 -8.70 2.12
N ALA A 126 -6.79 -9.20 0.95
CA ALA A 126 -5.91 -9.97 0.08
C ALA A 126 -4.76 -9.15 -0.53
N SER A 127 -4.85 -7.81 -0.53
CA SER A 127 -3.79 -6.93 -1.01
C SER A 127 -2.72 -6.63 0.03
N THR A 128 -2.96 -6.94 1.31
CA THR A 128 -1.99 -6.73 2.39
C THR A 128 -0.75 -7.61 2.19
N SER A 129 0.42 -6.99 2.16
CA SER A 129 1.71 -7.67 2.17
C SER A 129 2.13 -8.02 3.60
N PHE A 130 2.73 -9.19 3.79
CA PHE A 130 3.24 -9.61 5.10
C PHE A 130 4.76 -9.71 5.04
N GLY A 131 5.42 -9.04 5.98
CA GLY A 131 6.86 -9.04 6.11
C GLY A 131 7.42 -10.40 6.55
N PRO A 132 8.75 -10.56 6.47
CA PRO A 132 9.43 -11.78 6.92
C PRO A 132 9.13 -12.06 8.41
N GLY A 133 9.07 -13.35 8.78
CA GLY A 133 8.77 -13.78 10.14
C GLY A 133 7.28 -13.83 10.48
N ILE A 134 6.39 -13.65 9.51
CA ILE A 134 4.94 -13.90 9.64
C ILE A 134 4.58 -15.09 8.74
N THR A 135 4.38 -16.25 9.36
CA THR A 135 4.10 -17.51 8.65
C THR A 135 2.96 -18.25 9.34
N PRO A 136 1.83 -18.54 8.66
CA PRO A 136 1.49 -18.14 7.28
C PRO A 136 1.44 -16.62 7.08
N ALA A 137 1.58 -16.14 5.85
CA ALA A 137 1.57 -14.73 5.47
C ALA A 137 0.13 -14.16 5.46
N ASP A 138 -0.54 -14.29 6.61
CA ASP A 138 -1.89 -13.81 6.89
C ASP A 138 -2.09 -13.62 8.42
N LEU A 139 -3.32 -13.28 8.84
CA LEU A 139 -3.66 -13.11 10.26
C LEU A 139 -3.38 -14.33 11.13
N THR A 140 -3.33 -15.55 10.57
CA THR A 140 -3.07 -16.78 11.35
C THR A 140 -1.58 -16.93 11.71
N GLY A 141 -0.68 -16.19 11.05
CA GLY A 141 0.73 -16.07 11.42
C GLY A 141 1.02 -15.08 12.55
N LEU A 142 -0.02 -14.47 13.12
CA LEU A 142 0.06 -13.46 14.18
C LEU A 142 -0.65 -13.92 15.46
N LYS A 143 -0.21 -13.42 16.61
CA LYS A 143 -0.86 -13.63 17.92
C LYS A 143 -0.93 -12.34 18.73
N MET A 144 -1.85 -12.28 19.69
CA MET A 144 -1.90 -11.15 20.64
C MET A 144 -0.56 -10.96 21.35
N GLY A 145 -0.17 -9.71 21.57
CA GLY A 145 1.10 -9.30 22.15
C GLY A 145 2.27 -9.25 21.16
N ASP A 146 2.11 -9.77 19.93
CA ASP A 146 3.11 -9.60 18.89
C ASP A 146 3.30 -8.10 18.57
N GLY A 147 4.55 -7.63 18.55
CA GLY A 147 4.89 -6.31 18.03
C GLY A 147 4.85 -6.32 16.50
N ILE A 148 4.05 -5.43 15.92
CA ILE A 148 3.98 -5.22 14.47
C ILE A 148 4.14 -3.75 14.09
N GLU A 149 4.66 -3.53 12.88
CA GLU A 149 4.60 -2.27 12.15
C GLU A 149 3.51 -2.40 11.07
N VAL A 150 2.70 -1.35 10.89
CA VAL A 150 1.61 -1.34 9.92
C VAL A 150 1.69 -0.08 9.07
N SER A 151 2.04 -0.28 7.81
CA SER A 151 1.80 0.70 6.74
C SER A 151 0.38 0.51 6.19
N GLY A 152 -0.31 1.60 5.91
CA GLY A 152 -1.68 1.52 5.42
C GLY A 152 -2.32 2.86 5.11
N LEU A 153 -3.52 2.76 4.54
CA LEU A 153 -4.33 3.89 4.09
C LEU A 153 -5.40 4.19 5.14
N ALA A 154 -5.54 5.48 5.49
CA ALA A 154 -6.56 5.92 6.42
C ALA A 154 -7.95 5.81 5.78
N GLY A 155 -8.87 5.11 6.44
CA GLY A 155 -10.25 4.95 6.07
C GLY A 155 -11.20 5.75 6.97
N THR A 156 -12.49 5.65 6.67
CA THR A 156 -13.54 6.32 7.44
C THR A 156 -13.58 5.81 8.88
N GLY A 157 -13.80 6.71 9.85
CA GLY A 157 -14.00 6.34 11.26
C GLY A 157 -12.74 5.84 11.97
N GLY A 158 -11.55 6.13 11.43
CA GLY A 158 -10.27 5.74 12.04
C GLY A 158 -9.80 4.33 11.67
N LEU A 159 -10.47 3.65 10.74
CA LEU A 159 -10.01 2.38 10.19
C LEU A 159 -8.68 2.57 9.44
N ILE A 160 -7.75 1.64 9.59
CA ILE A 160 -6.53 1.57 8.77
C ILE A 160 -6.67 0.36 7.84
N MET A 161 -6.71 0.58 6.52
CA MET A 161 -6.57 -0.52 5.57
C MET A 161 -5.09 -0.82 5.38
N ALA A 162 -4.63 -1.95 5.91
CA ALA A 162 -3.23 -2.33 5.86
C ALA A 162 -2.79 -2.63 4.42
N THR A 163 -1.78 -1.91 3.95
CA THR A 163 -1.06 -2.23 2.71
C THR A 163 0.11 -3.17 3.01
N ARG A 164 0.69 -3.06 4.22
CA ARG A 164 1.73 -3.97 4.70
C ARG A 164 1.70 -4.13 6.21
N ILE A 165 1.94 -5.36 6.67
CA ILE A 165 2.20 -5.69 8.08
C ILE A 165 3.57 -6.33 8.20
N GLY A 166 4.44 -5.76 9.02
CA GLY A 166 5.76 -6.31 9.37
C GLY A 166 5.87 -6.61 10.86
N ARG A 167 6.92 -7.33 11.24
CA ARG A 167 7.31 -7.46 12.65
C ARG A 167 8.08 -6.20 13.05
N THR A 168 7.87 -5.70 14.27
CA THR A 168 8.72 -4.63 14.82
C THR A 168 10.18 -5.07 14.86
N GLU A 169 11.09 -4.18 14.48
CA GLU A 169 12.53 -4.42 14.56
C GLU A 169 13.15 -3.73 15.80
N GLY A 170 13.99 -4.45 16.54
CA GLY A 170 14.79 -3.88 17.61
C GLY A 170 13.98 -3.24 18.76
N ASN A 171 14.33 -2.00 19.11
CA ASN A 171 13.75 -1.22 20.21
C ASN A 171 13.08 0.07 19.70
N GLU A 172 12.43 -0.03 18.53
CA GLU A 172 11.68 1.06 17.93
C GLU A 172 10.58 1.57 18.90
N PRO A 173 10.35 2.89 19.02
CA PRO A 173 9.21 3.39 19.79
C PRO A 173 7.90 2.83 19.26
N MET A 174 6.94 2.66 20.17
CA MET A 174 5.54 2.53 19.78
C MET A 174 5.08 3.83 19.14
N GLN A 175 4.24 3.71 18.12
CA GLN A 175 3.78 4.84 17.31
C GLN A 175 2.30 4.70 16.97
N ALA A 176 1.58 5.82 16.93
CA ALA A 176 0.29 5.91 16.26
C ALA A 176 0.17 7.22 15.49
N MET A 177 -0.40 7.17 14.30
CA MET A 177 -0.74 8.32 13.48
C MET A 177 -2.26 8.42 13.35
N GLY A 178 -2.81 9.61 13.55
CA GLY A 178 -4.24 9.86 13.34
C GLY A 178 -4.68 11.23 13.81
N THR A 179 -5.98 11.53 13.62
CA THR A 179 -6.54 12.83 14.00
C THR A 179 -6.74 12.91 15.51
N ALA A 180 -6.20 13.96 16.12
CA ALA A 180 -6.36 14.25 17.54
C ALA A 180 -7.81 14.63 17.85
N SER A 181 -8.36 14.02 18.89
CA SER A 181 -9.69 14.29 19.44
C SER A 181 -9.60 14.45 20.95
N THR A 182 -10.65 15.01 21.56
CA THR A 182 -10.75 15.21 23.02
C THR A 182 -9.48 15.78 23.65
N VAL A 183 -8.88 16.79 23.02
CA VAL A 183 -7.62 17.39 23.50
C VAL A 183 -7.90 18.17 24.78
N ASP A 184 -7.23 17.80 25.86
CA ASP A 184 -7.20 18.49 27.14
C ASP A 184 -5.76 18.94 27.43
N THR A 185 -5.49 20.21 27.16
CA THR A 185 -4.17 20.82 27.36
C THR A 185 -3.87 21.10 28.84
N ALA A 186 -4.88 21.07 29.73
CA ALA A 186 -4.63 21.18 31.17
C ALA A 186 -4.18 19.82 31.73
N ALA A 187 -4.86 18.75 31.35
CA ALA A 187 -4.50 17.38 31.74
C ALA A 187 -3.34 16.80 30.93
N HIS A 188 -2.93 17.45 29.83
CA HIS A 188 -1.93 16.99 28.87
C HIS A 188 -2.29 15.63 28.26
N THR A 189 -3.57 15.50 27.84
CA THR A 189 -4.09 14.28 27.22
C THR A 189 -4.83 14.56 25.92
N LEU A 190 -4.75 13.64 24.97
CA LEU A 190 -5.60 13.63 23.77
C LEU A 190 -5.99 12.20 23.42
N MET A 191 -6.94 12.02 22.50
CA MET A 191 -7.28 10.71 21.94
C MET A 191 -6.96 10.63 20.45
N ILE A 192 -6.42 9.48 20.03
CA ILE A 192 -6.34 9.07 18.61
C ILE A 192 -7.16 7.80 18.47
N ASN A 193 -8.36 7.91 17.90
CA ASN A 193 -9.38 6.85 17.93
C ASN A 193 -9.57 6.34 19.38
N ALA A 194 -9.34 5.06 19.67
CA ALA A 194 -9.49 4.51 21.02
C ALA A 194 -8.23 4.68 21.91
N LEU A 195 -7.12 5.19 21.37
CA LEU A 195 -5.88 5.40 22.12
C LEU A 195 -5.96 6.68 22.94
N THR A 196 -5.76 6.58 24.26
CA THR A 196 -5.46 7.74 25.09
C THR A 196 -3.96 8.03 25.03
N VAL A 197 -3.60 9.25 24.69
CA VAL A 197 -2.22 9.74 24.67
C VAL A 197 -2.02 10.68 25.85
N ASP A 198 -1.00 10.40 26.66
CA ASP A 198 -0.49 11.31 27.68
C ASP A 198 0.79 11.95 27.16
N PHE A 199 0.72 13.25 26.92
CA PHE A 199 1.80 14.04 26.36
C PHE A 199 2.47 14.96 27.39
N SER A 200 2.25 14.74 28.69
CA SER A 200 2.80 15.60 29.76
C SER A 200 4.32 15.70 29.77
N ALA A 201 5.01 14.70 29.21
CA ALA A 201 6.47 14.64 29.11
C ALA A 201 6.96 14.63 27.65
N ALA A 202 6.07 14.85 26.68
CA ALA A 202 6.39 14.76 25.26
C ALA A 202 7.09 16.02 24.75
N ASN A 203 8.03 15.85 23.82
CA ASN A 203 8.48 16.95 22.98
C ASN A 203 7.41 17.27 21.93
N LEU A 204 6.88 18.50 21.95
CA LEU A 204 5.84 18.97 21.03
C LEU A 204 6.46 19.64 19.80
N ILE A 205 6.11 19.18 18.61
CA ILE A 205 6.73 19.63 17.35
C ILE A 205 5.65 20.02 16.32
N GLY A 206 5.81 21.19 15.68
CA GLY A 206 4.99 21.59 14.54
C GLY A 206 3.61 22.20 14.87
N PHE A 207 3.32 22.47 16.14
CA PHE A 207 2.07 23.11 16.55
C PHE A 207 2.23 24.63 16.58
N ALA A 208 1.47 25.36 15.75
CA ALA A 208 1.56 26.82 15.64
C ALA A 208 1.28 27.56 16.96
N SER A 209 0.37 27.02 17.79
CA SER A 209 0.04 27.51 19.13
C SER A 209 0.97 26.98 20.23
N GLY A 210 1.93 26.12 19.89
CA GLY A 210 2.77 25.38 20.85
C GLY A 210 2.09 24.14 21.46
N GLU A 211 0.81 23.93 21.21
CA GLU A 211 -0.02 22.85 21.77
C GLU A 211 -0.87 22.20 20.66
N PRO A 212 -1.17 20.89 20.75
CA PRO A 212 -2.09 20.23 19.82
C PRO A 212 -3.52 20.77 19.96
N ALA A 213 -4.28 20.71 18.87
CA ALA A 213 -5.71 21.01 18.84
C ALA A 213 -6.52 19.83 18.30
N ALA A 214 -7.80 19.77 18.67
CA ALA A 214 -8.71 18.81 18.07
C ALA A 214 -8.80 19.02 16.56
N GLY A 215 -8.68 17.95 15.78
CA GLY A 215 -8.61 18.00 14.32
C GLY A 215 -7.20 18.00 13.74
N ASP A 216 -6.14 18.24 14.55
CA ASP A 216 -4.78 18.09 14.05
C ASP A 216 -4.49 16.62 13.70
N LEU A 217 -3.91 16.37 12.52
CA LEU A 217 -3.29 15.09 12.21
C LEU A 217 -1.97 15.01 12.97
N VAL A 218 -1.81 14.02 13.84
CA VAL A 218 -0.65 13.91 14.72
C VAL A 218 0.02 12.54 14.60
N ILE A 219 1.32 12.52 14.85
CA ILE A 219 2.13 11.31 15.06
C ILE A 219 2.60 11.34 16.51
N VAL A 220 2.19 10.33 17.27
CA VAL A 220 2.64 10.13 18.66
C VAL A 220 3.66 9.00 18.71
N ARG A 221 4.73 9.18 19.47
CA ARG A 221 5.71 8.13 19.78
C ARG A 221 5.94 8.01 21.29
N GLY A 222 6.09 6.78 21.78
CA GLY A 222 6.32 6.50 23.19
C GLY A 222 6.89 5.10 23.44
N ARG A 223 7.22 4.80 24.70
CA ARG A 223 7.77 3.49 25.12
C ARG A 223 6.99 2.80 26.23
N VAL A 224 6.04 3.50 26.84
CA VAL A 224 5.23 2.97 27.94
C VAL A 224 3.78 2.95 27.49
N PHE A 225 3.25 1.74 27.28
CA PHE A 225 1.87 1.50 26.90
C PHE A 225 1.19 0.65 27.97
N ASP A 226 0.11 1.18 28.54
CA ASP A 226 -0.81 0.44 29.39
C ASP A 226 -1.93 -0.12 28.52
N ALA A 227 -1.84 -1.40 28.19
CA ALA A 227 -2.84 -2.09 27.37
C ALA A 227 -4.21 -2.21 28.07
N THR A 228 -4.28 -2.15 29.40
CA THR A 228 -5.55 -2.22 30.14
C THR A 228 -6.29 -0.89 30.08
N ALA A 229 -5.54 0.21 30.24
CA ALA A 229 -6.08 1.56 30.12
C ALA A 229 -6.19 2.06 28.67
N GLY A 230 -5.56 1.38 27.71
CA GLY A 230 -5.42 1.87 26.34
C GLY A 230 -4.65 3.19 26.28
N LYS A 231 -3.60 3.33 27.11
CA LYS A 231 -2.90 4.60 27.33
C LYS A 231 -1.42 4.51 26.91
N LEU A 232 -0.99 5.38 26.00
CA LEU A 232 0.42 5.57 25.63
C LEU A 232 0.98 6.83 26.31
N THR A 233 2.07 6.67 27.08
CA THR A 233 2.87 7.82 27.54
C THR A 233 3.83 8.21 26.42
N ALA A 234 3.59 9.39 25.85
CA ALA A 234 4.34 9.91 24.73
C ALA A 234 5.66 10.53 25.17
N THR A 235 6.71 10.27 24.38
CA THR A 235 7.99 10.98 24.43
C THR A 235 8.07 12.06 23.36
N THR A 236 7.33 11.89 22.26
CA THR A 236 7.20 12.88 21.18
C THR A 236 5.75 12.92 20.73
N LEU A 237 5.26 14.12 20.49
CA LEU A 237 4.00 14.36 19.82
C LEU A 237 4.26 15.43 18.74
N ARG A 238 4.06 15.06 17.49
CA ARG A 238 4.36 15.93 16.34
C ARG A 238 3.10 16.10 15.51
N LYS A 239 2.86 17.30 14.99
CA LYS A 239 1.90 17.50 13.90
C LYS A 239 2.43 16.82 12.64
N ALA A 240 1.64 15.90 12.08
CA ALA A 240 2.01 15.22 10.86
C ALA A 240 2.21 16.25 9.74
N ASP A 241 3.23 16.03 8.93
CA ASP A 241 3.48 16.88 7.78
C ASP A 241 2.47 16.48 6.70
N THR A 242 1.39 17.26 6.59
CA THR A 242 0.43 17.21 5.48
C THR A 242 0.78 18.22 4.41
N ASP A 243 1.88 18.96 4.61
CA ASP A 243 2.10 20.23 3.98
C ASP A 243 2.65 19.97 2.57
N ARG A 244 1.68 19.73 1.69
CA ARG A 244 1.71 20.15 0.28
C ARG A 244 1.94 21.66 0.16
N ASP A 245 1.80 22.39 1.27
CA ASP A 245 1.91 23.85 1.36
C ASP A 245 3.25 24.41 0.93
N ASP A 246 4.36 23.70 1.15
CA ASP A 246 5.69 24.23 0.86
C ASP A 246 6.23 23.91 -0.55
N GLN A 247 5.60 23.00 -1.31
CA GLN A 247 6.19 22.50 -2.58
C GLN A 247 5.24 22.37 -3.78
N ALA A 248 3.95 22.68 -3.63
CA ALA A 248 2.98 22.60 -4.72
C ALA A 248 2.61 23.95 -5.35
N GLU A 249 3.38 25.03 -5.17
CA GLU A 249 3.18 26.24 -5.99
C GLU A 249 3.55 25.95 -7.46
N GLY A 250 2.58 25.41 -8.21
CA GLY A 250 2.66 25.08 -9.63
C GLY A 250 3.05 23.64 -9.99
N GLY A 251 3.16 22.73 -9.00
CA GLY A 251 3.51 21.32 -9.21
C GLY A 251 2.30 20.37 -9.31
N MET A 252 2.54 19.15 -9.80
CA MET A 252 1.56 18.06 -9.79
C MET A 252 1.44 17.44 -8.40
N VAL A 253 0.23 17.01 -8.05
CA VAL A 253 -0.05 16.24 -6.84
C VAL A 253 -0.74 14.95 -7.22
N GLU A 254 -0.25 13.86 -6.66
CA GLU A 254 -0.84 12.53 -6.78
C GLU A 254 -1.08 11.95 -5.39
N GLU A 255 -2.29 11.47 -5.13
CA GLU A 255 -2.69 10.94 -3.84
C GLU A 255 -3.41 9.62 -4.01
N GLU A 256 -2.78 8.55 -3.57
CA GLU A 256 -3.41 7.25 -3.40
C GLU A 256 -4.00 7.15 -1.99
N GLY A 257 -5.28 6.83 -1.89
CA GLY A 257 -5.93 6.66 -0.60
C GLY A 257 -7.35 6.14 -0.68
N LEU A 258 -7.96 5.95 0.49
CA LEU A 258 -9.39 5.72 0.60
C LEU A 258 -10.13 7.05 0.61
N ILE A 259 -11.34 7.07 0.05
CA ILE A 259 -12.27 8.19 0.23
C ILE A 259 -12.75 8.20 1.69
N THR A 260 -12.30 9.17 2.48
CA THR A 260 -12.57 9.28 3.93
C THR A 260 -13.78 10.15 4.25
N ARG A 261 -14.17 11.03 3.32
CA ARG A 261 -15.43 11.80 3.34
C ARG A 261 -15.99 11.84 1.93
N PHE A 262 -17.30 11.67 1.77
CA PHE A 262 -17.94 11.73 0.46
C PHE A 262 -19.26 12.50 0.56
N ALA A 263 -19.28 13.74 0.08
CA ALA A 263 -20.51 14.51 -0.08
C ALA A 263 -21.07 14.36 -1.49
N SER A 264 -20.20 14.35 -2.50
CA SER A 264 -20.55 14.08 -3.91
C SER A 264 -19.30 13.73 -4.73
N ALA A 265 -19.47 13.35 -5.99
CA ALA A 265 -18.35 13.12 -6.91
C ALA A 265 -17.49 14.37 -7.19
N THR A 266 -17.95 15.56 -6.83
CA THR A 266 -17.21 16.83 -6.94
C THR A 266 -16.79 17.39 -5.58
N ASP A 267 -17.10 16.70 -4.47
CA ASP A 267 -16.73 17.12 -3.11
C ASP A 267 -16.53 15.89 -2.22
N PHE A 268 -15.28 15.48 -2.09
CA PHE A 268 -14.86 14.33 -1.28
C PHE A 268 -13.43 14.51 -0.79
N ASP A 269 -13.04 13.72 0.21
CA ASP A 269 -11.69 13.74 0.76
C ASP A 269 -11.01 12.39 0.53
N VAL A 270 -9.74 12.38 0.13
CA VAL A 270 -8.89 11.18 -0.03
C VAL A 270 -7.74 11.28 0.95
N ALA A 271 -7.57 10.27 1.81
CA ALA A 271 -6.57 10.29 2.88
C ALA A 271 -6.65 11.51 3.84
N GLY A 272 -7.80 12.19 3.88
CA GLY A 272 -8.01 13.43 4.64
C GLY A 272 -7.84 14.73 3.84
N GLU A 273 -7.39 14.62 2.59
CA GLU A 273 -7.14 15.74 1.69
C GLU A 273 -8.37 16.05 0.83
N LYS A 274 -8.71 17.33 0.69
CA LYS A 274 -9.88 17.77 -0.08
C LYS A 274 -9.64 17.59 -1.57
N VAL A 275 -10.61 16.98 -2.25
CA VAL A 275 -10.60 16.74 -3.70
C VAL A 275 -11.87 17.30 -4.34
N THR A 276 -11.70 17.94 -5.49
CA THR A 276 -12.80 18.31 -6.39
C THR A 276 -12.53 17.74 -7.79
N THR A 277 -13.60 17.33 -8.47
CA THR A 277 -13.55 16.96 -9.89
C THR A 277 -14.24 18.04 -10.73
N THR A 278 -13.96 18.03 -12.03
CA THR A 278 -14.54 18.95 -13.01
C THR A 278 -15.02 18.17 -14.23
N ALA A 279 -15.61 18.87 -15.21
CA ALA A 279 -16.01 18.26 -16.47
C ALA A 279 -14.83 17.74 -17.32
N SER A 280 -13.59 18.18 -17.03
CA SER A 280 -12.38 17.68 -17.71
C SER A 280 -11.71 16.53 -16.98
N THR A 281 -12.15 16.17 -15.77
CA THR A 281 -11.57 15.05 -15.02
C THR A 281 -11.80 13.74 -15.77
N VAL A 282 -10.72 13.00 -15.99
CA VAL A 282 -10.75 11.68 -16.63
C VAL A 282 -10.86 10.60 -15.56
N PHE A 283 -11.88 9.76 -15.67
CA PHE A 283 -12.02 8.57 -14.83
C PHE A 283 -11.39 7.36 -15.51
N LYS A 284 -10.52 6.66 -14.78
CA LYS A 284 -9.99 5.35 -15.19
C LYS A 284 -10.58 4.25 -14.33
N ASN A 285 -10.71 3.06 -14.91
CA ASN A 285 -11.16 1.84 -14.23
C ASN A 285 -12.56 1.90 -13.57
N GLY A 286 -13.34 2.94 -13.89
CA GLY A 286 -14.68 3.16 -13.39
C GLY A 286 -15.19 4.54 -13.85
N THR A 287 -16.19 5.03 -13.15
CA THR A 287 -16.87 6.31 -13.42
C THR A 287 -17.08 7.09 -12.13
N ALA A 288 -17.52 8.34 -12.25
CA ALA A 288 -17.91 9.16 -11.10
C ALA A 288 -18.98 8.51 -10.20
N ALA A 289 -19.81 7.62 -10.75
CA ALA A 289 -20.86 6.91 -10.01
C ALA A 289 -20.31 5.81 -9.10
N ASP A 290 -19.06 5.38 -9.32
CA ASP A 290 -18.39 4.33 -8.53
C ASP A 290 -17.65 4.92 -7.32
N LEU A 291 -17.59 6.26 -7.19
CA LEU A 291 -17.03 6.91 -6.01
C LEU A 291 -17.98 6.78 -4.82
N ALA A 292 -17.44 6.31 -3.70
CA ALA A 292 -18.15 6.20 -2.43
C ALA A 292 -17.15 6.17 -1.26
N LEU A 293 -17.62 6.29 -0.03
CA LEU A 293 -16.78 6.12 1.16
C LEU A 293 -16.02 4.80 1.13
N ASN A 294 -14.75 4.83 1.54
CA ASN A 294 -13.82 3.71 1.59
C ASN A 294 -13.50 3.06 0.22
N VAL A 295 -13.87 3.68 -0.90
CA VAL A 295 -13.33 3.29 -2.21
C VAL A 295 -11.88 3.76 -2.28
N ARG A 296 -10.97 2.87 -2.71
CA ARG A 296 -9.57 3.20 -2.98
C ARG A 296 -9.44 3.85 -4.34
N VAL A 297 -8.81 5.02 -4.35
CA VAL A 297 -8.58 5.82 -5.54
C VAL A 297 -7.16 6.35 -5.54
N GLU A 298 -6.65 6.61 -6.74
CA GLU A 298 -5.49 7.46 -6.99
C GLU A 298 -5.99 8.73 -7.69
N VAL A 299 -5.75 9.88 -7.09
CA VAL A 299 -6.16 11.19 -7.61
C VAL A 299 -4.94 11.97 -8.03
N ARG A 300 -4.90 12.36 -9.29
CA ARG A 300 -3.84 13.18 -9.87
C ARG A 300 -4.40 14.54 -10.28
N GLY A 301 -3.71 15.62 -9.94
CA GLY A 301 -4.11 16.97 -10.35
C GLY A 301 -3.24 18.07 -9.77
N THR A 302 -3.82 19.26 -9.61
CA THR A 302 -3.15 20.44 -9.05
C THR A 302 -3.97 21.07 -7.93
N LEU A 303 -3.30 21.76 -7.00
CA LEU A 303 -3.99 22.46 -5.91
C LEU A 303 -4.50 23.82 -6.37
N ASP A 304 -5.72 24.17 -5.96
CA ASP A 304 -6.24 25.52 -6.12
C ASP A 304 -5.74 26.47 -5.00
N ALA A 305 -6.15 27.74 -5.06
CA ALA A 305 -5.78 28.75 -4.07
C ALA A 305 -6.28 28.45 -2.64
N ASN A 306 -7.25 27.54 -2.49
CA ASN A 306 -7.79 27.09 -1.21
C ASN A 306 -7.23 25.72 -0.78
N LYS A 307 -6.19 25.23 -1.47
CA LYS A 307 -5.55 23.93 -1.22
C LYS A 307 -6.49 22.73 -1.44
N VAL A 308 -7.47 22.87 -2.33
CA VAL A 308 -8.28 21.74 -2.81
C VAL A 308 -7.60 21.14 -4.04
N LEU A 309 -7.43 19.82 -4.06
CA LEU A 309 -6.89 19.08 -5.19
C LEU A 309 -7.93 19.03 -6.32
N VAL A 310 -7.70 19.80 -7.37
CA VAL A 310 -8.50 19.79 -8.59
C VAL A 310 -8.00 18.63 -9.46
N ALA A 311 -8.79 17.56 -9.54
CA ALA A 311 -8.40 16.32 -10.19
C ALA A 311 -8.42 16.44 -11.73
N ASP A 312 -7.29 16.12 -12.36
CA ASP A 312 -7.19 15.86 -13.80
C ASP A 312 -7.56 14.40 -14.10
N VAL A 313 -7.13 13.47 -13.24
CA VAL A 313 -7.41 12.04 -13.35
C VAL A 313 -7.83 11.49 -12.00
N VAL A 314 -8.87 10.65 -12.02
CA VAL A 314 -9.25 9.81 -10.89
C VAL A 314 -9.22 8.36 -11.36
N GLU A 315 -8.27 7.58 -10.83
CA GLU A 315 -8.16 6.16 -11.09
C GLU A 315 -8.77 5.38 -9.92
N ILE A 316 -9.81 4.60 -10.20
CA ILE A 316 -10.48 3.77 -9.20
C ILE A 316 -9.80 2.40 -9.17
N GLU A 317 -9.38 1.94 -7.98
CA GLU A 317 -8.71 0.64 -7.87
C GLU A 317 -9.66 -0.48 -8.30
N ARG A 318 -9.21 -1.36 -9.21
CA ARG A 318 -9.98 -2.54 -9.59
C ARG A 318 -9.81 -3.65 -8.56
N ILE A 319 -10.92 -4.27 -8.18
CA ILE A 319 -10.93 -5.45 -7.32
C ILE A 319 -10.30 -6.63 -8.08
N ALA A 320 -9.26 -7.22 -7.51
CA ALA A 320 -8.60 -8.41 -8.03
C ALA A 320 -9.45 -9.66 -7.80
N VAL A 321 -10.36 -9.96 -8.75
CA VAL A 321 -11.26 -11.11 -8.66
C VAL A 321 -10.61 -12.43 -9.10
N ILE A 322 -9.47 -12.36 -9.78
CA ILE A 322 -8.72 -13.54 -10.27
C ILE A 322 -7.59 -13.85 -9.32
N GLY A 323 -7.45 -15.13 -8.97
CA GLY A 323 -6.33 -15.65 -8.19
C GLY A 323 -5.77 -16.93 -8.83
N LEU A 324 -4.49 -16.97 -9.15
CA LEU A 324 -3.83 -18.13 -9.74
C LEU A 324 -2.60 -18.51 -8.92
N ALA A 325 -2.60 -19.70 -8.33
CA ALA A 325 -1.46 -20.26 -7.64
C ALA A 325 -0.96 -21.50 -8.40
N ALA A 326 0.12 -21.36 -9.16
CA ALA A 326 0.61 -22.43 -10.03
C ALA A 326 2.07 -22.23 -10.45
N THR A 327 2.62 -23.24 -11.12
CA THR A 327 3.97 -23.19 -11.69
C THR A 327 4.01 -22.36 -12.98
N VAL A 328 5.05 -21.54 -13.12
CA VAL A 328 5.34 -20.74 -14.32
C VAL A 328 5.78 -21.65 -15.46
N SER A 329 5.10 -21.51 -16.61
CA SER A 329 5.34 -22.29 -17.84
C SER A 329 6.07 -21.49 -18.93
N ALA A 330 5.96 -20.17 -18.91
CA ALA A 330 6.68 -19.26 -19.78
C ALA A 330 6.85 -17.90 -19.09
N VAL A 331 7.94 -17.19 -19.41
CA VAL A 331 8.20 -15.83 -18.92
C VAL A 331 8.87 -15.02 -20.04
N THR A 332 8.46 -13.77 -20.18
CA THR A 332 9.06 -12.74 -21.04
C THR A 332 9.44 -11.54 -20.19
N THR A 333 9.82 -10.42 -20.81
CA THR A 333 10.17 -9.20 -20.09
C THR A 333 9.01 -8.61 -19.27
N ASN A 334 7.76 -8.75 -19.76
CA ASN A 334 6.59 -8.09 -19.16
C ASN A 334 5.42 -9.06 -18.93
N THR A 335 5.58 -10.34 -19.27
CA THR A 335 4.52 -11.34 -19.11
C THR A 335 5.04 -12.64 -18.54
N LEU A 336 4.16 -13.37 -17.86
CA LEU A 336 4.36 -14.76 -17.48
C LEU A 336 3.13 -15.57 -17.86
N THR A 337 3.27 -16.89 -17.95
CA THR A 337 2.15 -17.81 -18.23
C THR A 337 2.07 -18.90 -17.17
N VAL A 338 0.89 -19.04 -16.57
CA VAL A 338 0.56 -20.14 -15.64
C VAL A 338 -0.74 -20.78 -16.10
N LEU A 339 -0.83 -22.12 -16.08
CA LEU A 339 -2.04 -22.86 -16.51
C LEU A 339 -2.57 -22.47 -17.92
N GLY A 340 -1.68 -21.99 -18.80
CA GLY A 340 -2.05 -21.51 -20.14
C GLY A 340 -2.63 -20.10 -20.19
N VAL A 341 -2.75 -19.40 -19.05
CA VAL A 341 -3.20 -18.00 -18.96
C VAL A 341 -1.99 -17.08 -19.07
N THR A 342 -2.05 -16.13 -20.01
CA THR A 342 -1.06 -15.05 -20.12
C THR A 342 -1.38 -13.94 -19.11
N ILE A 343 -0.40 -13.64 -18.27
CA ILE A 343 -0.45 -12.58 -17.26
C ILE A 343 0.54 -11.50 -17.66
N SER A 344 0.05 -10.26 -17.71
CA SER A 344 0.85 -9.05 -17.87
C SER A 344 1.20 -8.47 -16.50
N VAL A 345 2.40 -7.89 -16.42
CA VAL A 345 2.96 -7.21 -15.25
C VAL A 345 3.37 -5.82 -15.72
N ASP A 346 3.01 -4.80 -14.95
CA ASP A 346 3.33 -3.40 -15.20
C ASP A 346 3.91 -2.73 -13.94
N THR A 347 4.08 -1.41 -13.97
CA THR A 347 4.64 -0.63 -12.86
C THR A 347 3.71 -0.55 -11.64
N ASN A 348 2.43 -0.84 -11.81
CA ASN A 348 1.44 -0.93 -10.73
C ASN A 348 1.35 -2.33 -10.12
N THR A 349 1.94 -3.33 -10.76
CA THR A 349 1.97 -4.69 -10.23
C THR A 349 2.88 -4.77 -9.02
N ARG A 350 2.30 -5.17 -7.88
CA ARG A 350 3.06 -5.45 -6.67
C ARG A 350 3.91 -6.72 -6.83
N LEU A 351 5.22 -6.62 -6.67
CA LEU A 351 6.16 -7.74 -6.85
C LEU A 351 6.78 -8.15 -5.52
N GLU A 352 6.59 -9.41 -5.11
CA GLU A 352 7.10 -9.94 -3.84
C GLU A 352 7.73 -11.33 -4.00
N ASP A 353 8.72 -11.62 -3.16
CA ASP A 353 9.29 -12.96 -3.03
C ASP A 353 9.17 -13.47 -1.60
N VAL A 354 8.27 -14.43 -1.41
CA VAL A 354 8.12 -15.18 -0.15
C VAL A 354 8.65 -16.61 -0.28
N SER A 355 9.38 -16.90 -1.36
CA SER A 355 10.10 -18.16 -1.49
C SER A 355 11.25 -18.24 -0.50
N ASN A 356 11.87 -19.41 -0.40
CA ASN A 356 13.05 -19.60 0.46
C ASN A 356 14.21 -18.65 0.14
N ALA A 357 14.25 -18.07 -1.07
CA ALA A 357 15.27 -17.10 -1.45
C ALA A 357 15.08 -15.72 -0.81
N HIS A 358 13.84 -15.33 -0.49
CA HIS A 358 13.49 -14.03 0.11
C HIS A 358 14.18 -12.84 -0.58
N VAL A 359 14.14 -12.80 -1.92
CA VAL A 359 14.74 -11.71 -2.70
C VAL A 359 14.01 -10.42 -2.38
N HIS A 360 14.69 -9.51 -1.68
CA HIS A 360 14.09 -8.26 -1.23
C HIS A 360 13.73 -7.31 -2.40
N MET A 361 14.68 -7.07 -3.30
CA MET A 361 14.47 -6.28 -4.53
C MET A 361 14.00 -7.18 -5.67
N PHE A 362 12.85 -7.83 -5.48
CA PHE A 362 12.31 -8.80 -6.44
C PHE A 362 11.70 -8.12 -7.67
N SER A 363 11.97 -8.70 -8.84
CA SER A 363 11.46 -8.26 -10.13
C SER A 363 10.96 -9.44 -10.98
N LEU A 364 10.25 -9.15 -12.07
CA LEU A 364 9.87 -10.21 -13.03
C LEU A 364 11.10 -10.90 -13.65
N ALA A 365 12.24 -10.21 -13.73
CA ALA A 365 13.49 -10.79 -14.21
C ALA A 365 14.04 -11.87 -13.28
N ASP A 366 13.60 -11.94 -12.02
CA ASP A 366 13.97 -13.00 -11.07
C ASP A 366 13.11 -14.25 -11.20
N VAL A 367 11.95 -14.14 -11.86
CA VAL A 367 11.05 -15.26 -12.12
C VAL A 367 11.60 -16.15 -13.23
N LYS A 368 11.54 -17.46 -13.03
CA LYS A 368 11.95 -18.49 -14.00
C LYS A 368 10.83 -19.49 -14.26
N VAL A 369 10.89 -20.13 -15.42
CA VAL A 369 10.06 -21.31 -15.70
C VAL A 369 10.34 -22.38 -14.63
N GLY A 370 9.29 -22.93 -14.04
CA GLY A 370 9.38 -23.85 -12.91
C GLY A 370 9.17 -23.19 -11.53
N ASP A 371 9.28 -21.86 -11.43
CA ASP A 371 8.93 -21.17 -10.18
C ASP A 371 7.44 -21.33 -9.88
N THR A 372 7.09 -21.36 -8.60
CA THR A 372 5.69 -21.32 -8.17
C THR A 372 5.31 -19.90 -7.79
N VAL A 373 4.18 -19.43 -8.30
CA VAL A 373 3.72 -18.06 -8.07
C VAL A 373 2.28 -18.03 -7.63
N LEU A 374 1.91 -17.02 -6.84
CA LEU A 374 0.54 -16.54 -6.64
C LEU A 374 0.38 -15.25 -7.44
N VAL A 375 -0.64 -15.20 -8.28
CA VAL A 375 -1.04 -14.02 -9.04
C VAL A 375 -2.43 -13.61 -8.59
N LEU A 376 -2.58 -12.35 -8.20
CA LEU A 376 -3.87 -11.69 -8.07
C LEU A 376 -4.01 -10.67 -9.19
N GLY A 377 -5.20 -10.56 -9.77
CA GLY A 377 -5.43 -9.59 -10.83
C GLY A 377 -6.86 -9.60 -11.36
N TYR A 378 -7.02 -9.02 -12.54
CA TYR A 378 -8.29 -8.94 -13.25
C TYR A 378 -8.07 -9.11 -14.76
N GLU A 379 -9.12 -9.46 -15.50
CA GLU A 379 -9.03 -9.56 -16.95
C GLU A 379 -8.84 -8.18 -17.59
N ASN A 380 -7.81 -8.06 -18.44
CA ASN A 380 -7.51 -6.84 -19.16
C ASN A 380 -7.01 -7.12 -20.60
N PRO A 381 -7.77 -6.72 -21.65
CA PRO A 381 -9.12 -6.18 -21.60
C PRO A 381 -10.13 -7.19 -21.02
N ALA A 382 -11.28 -6.71 -20.54
CA ALA A 382 -12.33 -7.57 -20.00
C ALA A 382 -12.81 -8.59 -21.07
N GLY A 383 -12.90 -9.87 -20.70
CA GLY A 383 -13.32 -10.95 -21.61
C GLY A 383 -12.22 -11.47 -22.54
N SER A 384 -10.98 -10.96 -22.43
CA SER A 384 -9.86 -11.39 -23.26
C SER A 384 -9.25 -12.73 -22.83
N GLY A 385 -9.50 -13.17 -21.60
CA GLY A 385 -8.77 -14.28 -20.99
C GLY A 385 -7.31 -13.97 -20.63
N MET A 386 -6.84 -12.74 -20.86
CA MET A 386 -5.54 -12.24 -20.37
C MET A 386 -5.72 -11.52 -19.04
N VAL A 387 -4.75 -11.65 -18.15
CA VAL A 387 -4.77 -11.03 -16.82
C VAL A 387 -3.79 -9.89 -16.74
N LEU A 388 -4.19 -8.75 -16.17
CA LEU A 388 -3.25 -7.78 -15.62
C LEU A 388 -3.11 -8.07 -14.13
N ALA A 389 -1.89 -8.36 -13.70
CA ALA A 389 -1.60 -8.63 -12.30
C ALA A 389 -1.67 -7.33 -11.49
N THR A 390 -2.35 -7.37 -10.35
CA THR A 390 -2.21 -6.35 -9.31
C THR A 390 -1.14 -6.77 -8.30
N ARG A 391 -0.92 -8.08 -8.15
CA ARG A 391 0.11 -8.66 -7.28
C ARG A 391 0.64 -9.95 -7.87
N LEU A 392 1.96 -10.09 -7.89
CA LEU A 392 2.68 -11.31 -8.25
C LEU A 392 3.65 -11.64 -7.13
N VAL A 393 3.43 -12.79 -6.50
CA VAL A 393 4.23 -13.29 -5.39
C VAL A 393 4.92 -14.58 -5.81
N ARG A 394 6.25 -14.65 -5.75
CA ARG A 394 6.96 -15.92 -5.85
C ARG A 394 6.87 -16.67 -4.53
N LEU A 395 6.35 -17.89 -4.58
CA LEU A 395 6.11 -18.75 -3.42
C LEU A 395 7.25 -19.77 -3.26
N PRO A 396 7.42 -20.38 -2.06
CA PRO A 396 8.18 -21.61 -1.94
C PRO A 396 7.61 -22.69 -2.87
N PRO A 397 8.43 -23.67 -3.33
CA PRO A 397 7.92 -24.76 -4.15
C PRO A 397 6.72 -25.43 -3.47
N LEU A 398 5.57 -25.40 -4.13
CA LEU A 398 4.38 -26.05 -3.57
C LEU A 398 4.63 -27.57 -3.58
N PRO A 399 4.23 -28.30 -2.52
CA PRO A 399 4.11 -29.75 -2.66
C PRO A 399 3.19 -30.02 -3.85
N MET A 400 3.50 -31.05 -4.65
CA MET A 400 2.98 -31.33 -6.01
C MET A 400 1.44 -31.38 -6.18
N MET A 401 0.65 -31.09 -5.13
CA MET A 401 -0.79 -31.23 -5.05
C MET A 401 -1.60 -29.92 -4.92
N ASN A 402 -0.99 -28.74 -4.99
CA ASN A 402 -1.68 -27.49 -4.62
C ASN A 402 -1.69 -26.43 -5.73
N VAL A 403 -2.40 -26.67 -6.82
CA VAL A 403 -2.79 -25.56 -7.72
C VAL A 403 -4.03 -24.86 -7.16
N GLY A 404 -4.04 -23.54 -7.23
CA GLY A 404 -5.17 -22.69 -6.88
C GLY A 404 -5.69 -21.92 -8.08
N VAL A 405 -7.01 -21.94 -8.31
CA VAL A 405 -7.66 -21.15 -9.35
C VAL A 405 -8.90 -20.50 -8.77
N ARG A 406 -8.92 -19.17 -8.77
CA ARG A 406 -10.03 -18.34 -8.33
C ARG A 406 -10.46 -17.41 -9.44
N GLY A 407 -11.76 -17.30 -9.67
CA GLY A 407 -12.32 -16.35 -10.61
C GLY A 407 -13.79 -16.62 -10.95
N PRO A 408 -14.36 -15.87 -11.92
CA PRO A 408 -15.74 -16.03 -12.33
C PRO A 408 -16.06 -17.43 -12.83
N PHE A 409 -17.13 -18.02 -12.32
CA PHE A 409 -17.62 -19.33 -12.76
C PHE A 409 -18.24 -19.23 -14.15
N THR A 410 -17.77 -20.08 -15.06
CA THR A 410 -18.36 -20.25 -16.40
C THR A 410 -18.84 -21.69 -16.57
N ALA A 411 -20.16 -21.87 -16.70
CA ALA A 411 -20.75 -23.19 -16.87
C ALA A 411 -20.32 -23.86 -18.19
N THR A 412 -20.03 -25.16 -18.12
CA THR A 412 -19.89 -26.05 -19.29
C THR A 412 -20.71 -27.33 -19.05
N THR A 413 -20.29 -28.47 -19.61
CA THR A 413 -20.95 -29.76 -19.33
C THR A 413 -20.53 -30.27 -17.95
N ALA A 414 -21.47 -30.28 -17.01
CA ALA A 414 -21.24 -30.82 -15.67
C ALA A 414 -20.71 -32.28 -15.72
N PRO A 415 -19.78 -32.68 -14.83
CA PRO A 415 -19.28 -31.93 -13.67
C PRO A 415 -18.08 -31.02 -13.98
N GLN A 416 -17.84 -30.65 -15.25
CA GLN A 416 -16.81 -29.69 -15.62
C GLN A 416 -17.35 -28.26 -15.68
N PHE A 417 -16.50 -27.29 -15.41
CA PHE A 417 -16.75 -25.86 -15.63
C PHE A 417 -15.44 -25.16 -16.00
N LYS A 418 -15.49 -23.85 -16.24
CA LYS A 418 -14.30 -23.04 -16.55
C LYS A 418 -14.15 -21.86 -15.62
N ILE A 419 -12.89 -21.50 -15.36
CA ILE A 419 -12.48 -20.22 -14.80
C ILE A 419 -11.38 -19.69 -15.72
N LEU A 420 -11.56 -18.51 -16.31
CA LEU A 420 -10.54 -17.86 -17.15
C LEU A 420 -10.01 -18.77 -18.28
N GLY A 421 -10.90 -19.55 -18.90
CA GLY A 421 -10.53 -20.53 -19.94
C GLY A 421 -9.89 -21.83 -19.43
N ILE A 422 -9.43 -21.89 -18.18
CA ILE A 422 -8.91 -23.09 -17.51
C ILE A 422 -10.08 -24.06 -17.30
N THR A 423 -9.89 -25.33 -17.69
CA THR A 423 -10.92 -26.35 -17.49
C THR A 423 -10.81 -26.90 -16.08
N ILE A 424 -11.88 -26.81 -15.30
CA ILE A 424 -11.98 -27.39 -13.97
C ILE A 424 -12.79 -28.68 -14.06
N ASP A 425 -12.16 -29.80 -13.73
CA ASP A 425 -12.82 -31.09 -13.58
C ASP A 425 -13.19 -31.31 -12.10
N ALA A 426 -14.48 -31.17 -11.79
CA ALA A 426 -15.00 -31.32 -10.43
C ALA A 426 -15.58 -32.71 -10.14
N THR A 427 -15.27 -33.72 -10.97
CA THR A 427 -15.83 -35.09 -10.82
C THR A 427 -15.60 -35.68 -9.43
N SER A 428 -14.45 -35.41 -8.81
CA SER A 428 -14.07 -35.89 -7.48
C SER A 428 -14.06 -34.81 -6.39
N ALA A 429 -14.49 -33.59 -6.71
CA ALA A 429 -14.32 -32.45 -5.83
C ALA A 429 -15.34 -32.46 -4.67
N LYS A 430 -14.89 -32.02 -3.50
CA LYS A 430 -15.82 -31.56 -2.45
C LYS A 430 -16.29 -30.15 -2.80
N LEU A 431 -17.60 -29.96 -2.85
CA LEU A 431 -18.22 -28.71 -3.29
C LEU A 431 -18.85 -27.99 -2.11
N PHE A 432 -18.57 -26.69 -1.97
CA PHE A 432 -19.08 -25.88 -0.88
C PHE A 432 -19.71 -24.59 -1.40
N GLY A 433 -20.77 -24.12 -0.73
CA GLY A 433 -21.35 -22.81 -1.00
C GLY A 433 -20.77 -21.71 -0.12
N THR A 434 -21.37 -20.51 -0.22
CA THR A 434 -20.86 -19.27 0.41
C THR A 434 -20.80 -19.28 1.94
N ARG A 435 -21.49 -20.19 2.62
CA ARG A 435 -21.47 -20.34 4.08
C ARG A 435 -20.71 -21.59 4.52
N GLY A 436 -19.87 -22.15 3.65
CA GLY A 436 -19.08 -23.36 3.92
C GLY A 436 -19.91 -24.65 4.00
N GLN A 437 -21.19 -24.60 3.66
CA GLN A 437 -22.05 -25.78 3.62
C GLN A 437 -21.66 -26.67 2.42
N SER A 438 -21.63 -27.98 2.64
CA SER A 438 -21.41 -28.95 1.55
C SER A 438 -22.60 -28.94 0.59
N LEU A 439 -22.31 -29.00 -0.72
CA LEU A 439 -23.30 -29.02 -1.80
C LEU A 439 -23.16 -30.29 -2.64
N THR A 440 -24.27 -30.74 -3.23
CA THR A 440 -24.24 -31.68 -4.35
C THR A 440 -23.76 -30.98 -5.63
N ALA A 441 -23.36 -31.74 -6.65
CA ALA A 441 -22.98 -31.17 -7.94
C ALA A 441 -24.10 -30.31 -8.57
N GLY A 442 -25.35 -30.78 -8.55
CA GLY A 442 -26.47 -30.01 -9.11
C GLY A 442 -26.71 -28.68 -8.38
N GLU A 443 -26.63 -28.68 -7.04
CA GLU A 443 -26.76 -27.46 -6.23
C GLU A 443 -25.62 -26.48 -6.48
N PHE A 444 -24.38 -26.96 -6.52
CA PHE A 444 -23.20 -26.13 -6.78
C PHE A 444 -23.29 -25.45 -8.14
N PHE A 445 -23.56 -26.20 -9.22
CA PHE A 445 -23.64 -25.67 -10.58
C PHE A 445 -24.80 -24.67 -10.76
N THR A 446 -25.85 -24.79 -9.96
CA THR A 446 -26.94 -23.81 -9.94
C THR A 446 -26.53 -22.54 -9.19
N GLN A 447 -25.93 -22.69 -8.01
CA GLN A 447 -25.57 -21.55 -7.15
C GLN A 447 -24.33 -20.78 -7.64
N ALA A 448 -23.43 -21.43 -8.37
CA ALA A 448 -22.17 -20.82 -8.82
C ALA A 448 -22.36 -19.84 -9.99
N VAL A 449 -23.49 -19.86 -10.70
CA VAL A 449 -23.74 -18.96 -11.83
C VAL A 449 -23.68 -17.50 -11.38
N GLY A 450 -22.81 -16.72 -12.02
CA GLY A 450 -22.59 -15.31 -11.68
C GLY A 450 -21.76 -15.08 -10.40
N GLN A 451 -21.21 -16.13 -9.80
CA GLN A 451 -20.37 -16.05 -8.62
C GLN A 451 -18.88 -16.22 -8.95
N ILE A 452 -18.04 -15.85 -7.99
CA ILE A 452 -16.64 -16.24 -7.96
C ILE A 452 -16.53 -17.61 -7.31
N VAL A 453 -15.65 -18.46 -7.86
CA VAL A 453 -15.35 -19.77 -7.31
C VAL A 453 -13.86 -19.85 -7.06
N ASP A 454 -13.47 -20.35 -5.88
CA ASP A 454 -12.09 -20.74 -5.55
C ASP A 454 -11.95 -22.26 -5.61
N VAL A 455 -10.94 -22.72 -6.35
CA VAL A 455 -10.65 -24.12 -6.62
C VAL A 455 -9.26 -24.46 -6.13
N ARG A 456 -9.13 -25.63 -5.49
CA ARG A 456 -7.84 -26.26 -5.20
C ARG A 456 -7.81 -27.65 -5.83
N GLY A 457 -6.65 -28.04 -6.36
CA GLY A 457 -6.51 -29.32 -7.05
C GLY A 457 -5.14 -29.55 -7.67
N THR A 458 -5.08 -30.48 -8.61
CA THR A 458 -3.88 -30.82 -9.38
C THR A 458 -4.05 -30.41 -10.84
N ALA A 459 -3.01 -29.85 -11.44
CA ALA A 459 -3.05 -29.46 -12.85
C ALA A 459 -2.34 -30.48 -13.75
N SER A 460 -2.93 -30.72 -14.92
CA SER A 460 -2.31 -31.39 -16.06
C SER A 460 -2.58 -30.56 -17.31
N GLY A 461 -1.56 -29.86 -17.81
CA GLY A 461 -1.73 -28.85 -18.85
C GLY A 461 -2.63 -27.71 -18.37
N SER A 462 -3.70 -27.41 -19.12
CA SER A 462 -4.71 -26.38 -18.79
C SER A 462 -5.96 -26.95 -18.10
N THR A 463 -5.91 -28.20 -17.64
CA THR A 463 -6.99 -28.83 -16.88
C THR A 463 -6.58 -28.95 -15.42
N VAL A 464 -7.46 -28.54 -14.51
CA VAL A 464 -7.31 -28.72 -13.07
C VAL A 464 -8.33 -29.76 -12.59
N THR A 465 -7.84 -30.90 -12.10
CA THR A 465 -8.66 -31.86 -11.38
C THR A 465 -8.86 -31.35 -9.96
N ALA A 466 -10.07 -30.87 -9.67
CA ALA A 466 -10.40 -30.24 -8.41
C ALA A 466 -10.55 -31.29 -7.30
N SER A 467 -9.90 -31.01 -6.16
CA SER A 467 -10.14 -31.71 -4.90
C SER A 467 -11.20 -30.98 -4.07
N VAL A 468 -11.24 -29.65 -4.16
CA VAL A 468 -12.21 -28.78 -3.49
C VAL A 468 -12.58 -27.63 -4.43
N ALA A 469 -13.86 -27.26 -4.46
CA ALA A 469 -14.33 -26.00 -5.04
C ALA A 469 -15.33 -25.32 -4.09
N ILE A 470 -15.17 -24.01 -3.91
CA ILE A 470 -15.94 -23.20 -2.96
C ILE A 470 -16.52 -22.01 -3.73
N ILE A 471 -17.83 -21.76 -3.59
CA ILE A 471 -18.44 -20.51 -4.04
C ILE A 471 -18.02 -19.43 -3.04
N ASP A 472 -17.19 -18.50 -3.50
CA ASP A 472 -16.60 -17.45 -2.69
C ASP A 472 -17.46 -16.17 -2.77
N PRO A 473 -17.99 -15.64 -1.66
CA PRO A 473 -18.74 -14.40 -1.70
C PRO A 473 -17.84 -13.25 -2.16
N VAL A 474 -18.31 -12.50 -3.17
CA VAL A 474 -17.61 -11.32 -3.72
C VAL A 474 -17.38 -10.21 -2.67
N LYS A 475 -18.08 -10.25 -1.53
CA LYS A 475 -18.33 -9.07 -0.69
C LYS A 475 -17.32 -8.79 0.43
N GLU A 476 -16.34 -9.63 0.70
CA GLU A 476 -15.53 -9.46 1.90
C GLU A 476 -14.06 -9.86 1.66
N ARG A 477 -13.30 -9.05 0.92
CA ARG A 477 -11.85 -8.81 1.15
C ARG A 477 -11.42 -7.48 0.56
#